data_AF-A0AAN8IMR5-F1
#
_entry.id   AF-A0AAN8IMR5-F1
#
_cell.length_a   1.000
_cell.length_b   1.000
_cell.length_c   1.000
_cell.angle_alpha   90.00
_cell.angle_beta   90.00
_cell.angle_gamma   90.00
#
_symmetry.space_group_name_H-M   'P 1'
#
loop_
_entity.id
_entity.type
_entity.pdbx_description
1 polymer ?
#
loop_
_entity_poly.entity_id
_entity_poly.type
_entity_poly.pdbx_seq_one_letter_code
_entity_poly.pdbx_strand_id
1 'polypeptide(L)'
;MSFALIFFPHSRTSDVVPLSSVAHGAQMGGTTRVRWQGRNHKGKVLFTGPREICEMNAQCVSADGELIEDVFDVSSVADDQAPRSDTQVSRPPLPLRGSL
;
A
#
# COMPACT_ATOMS: atom_id res chain seq x y z
N MET A 1 13.73 -8.76 -7.92
CA MET A 1 13.45 -9.61 -6.75
C MET A 1 12.73 -8.77 -5.72
N SER A 2 11.62 -9.25 -5.16
CA SER A 2 10.78 -8.48 -4.24
C SER A 2 11.03 -8.87 -2.79
N PHE A 3 10.93 -7.89 -1.91
CA PHE A 3 11.13 -7.98 -0.47
C PHE A 3 9.89 -7.49 0.26
N ALA A 4 9.78 -7.86 1.53
CA ALA A 4 8.71 -7.43 2.41
C ALA A 4 9.30 -6.85 3.69
N LEU A 5 8.81 -5.69 4.09
CA LEU A 5 9.04 -5.12 5.41
C LEU A 5 8.03 -5.72 6.38
N ILE A 6 8.53 -6.48 7.36
CA ILE A 6 7.72 -7.16 8.34
C ILE A 6 7.99 -6.59 9.72
N PHE A 7 6.93 -6.28 10.45
CA PHE A 7 7.00 -5.95 11.86
C PHE A 7 6.66 -7.16 12.71
N PHE A 8 7.52 -7.47 13.67
CA PHE A 8 7.36 -8.55 14.63
C PHE A 8 6.80 -7.98 15.94
N PRO A 9 5.49 -8.07 16.20
CA PRO A 9 4.89 -7.46 17.38
C PRO A 9 5.39 -8.06 18.70
N HIS A 10 5.90 -9.29 18.67
CA HIS A 10 6.41 -9.95 19.87
C HIS A 10 7.76 -9.37 20.34
N SER A 11 8.66 -9.06 19.41
CA SER A 11 9.96 -8.45 19.70
C SER A 11 9.98 -6.94 19.51
N ARG A 12 8.91 -6.35 18.95
CA ARG A 12 8.82 -4.95 18.52
C ARG A 12 9.97 -4.54 17.59
N THR A 13 10.36 -5.45 16.71
CA THR A 13 11.42 -5.24 15.71
C THR A 13 10.81 -5.27 14.32
N SER A 14 11.34 -4.46 13.41
CA SER A 14 11.08 -4.55 11.98
C SER A 14 12.27 -5.22 11.30
N ASP A 15 12.02 -5.98 10.23
CA ASP A 15 13.09 -6.51 9.37
C ASP A 15 12.61 -6.66 7.93
N VAL A 16 13.57 -6.62 7.00
CA VAL A 16 13.33 -6.79 5.57
C VAL A 16 13.67 -8.22 5.18
N VAL A 17 12.66 -8.96 4.74
CA VAL A 17 12.81 -10.37 4.32
C VAL A 17 12.48 -10.52 2.84
N PRO A 18 13.05 -11.52 2.15
CA PRO A 18 12.62 -11.83 0.80
C PRO A 18 11.16 -12.31 0.80
N LEU A 19 10.39 -11.93 -0.22
CA LEU A 19 8.96 -12.28 -0.30
C LEU A 19 8.72 -13.79 -0.29
N SER A 20 9.69 -14.59 -0.74
CA SER A 20 9.68 -16.06 -0.67
C SER A 20 9.66 -16.61 0.76
N SER A 21 10.04 -15.81 1.75
CA SER A 21 9.96 -16.17 3.18
C SER A 21 8.60 -15.83 3.80
N VAL A 22 7.74 -15.12 3.09
CA VAL A 22 6.39 -14.76 3.53
C VAL A 22 5.40 -15.79 2.97
N ALA A 23 4.41 -16.20 3.78
CA ALA A 23 3.37 -17.10 3.31
C ALA A 23 2.61 -16.49 2.11
N HIS A 24 2.28 -17.34 1.13
CA HIS A 24 1.53 -16.93 -0.06
C HIS A 24 0.18 -16.29 0.31
N GLY A 25 -0.19 -15.23 -0.38
CA GLY A 25 -1.45 -14.51 -0.14
C GLY A 25 -1.42 -13.51 1.02
N ALA A 26 -0.23 -13.19 1.56
CA ALA A 26 -0.12 -12.16 2.58
C ALA A 26 -0.49 -10.78 2.01
N GLN A 27 -1.47 -10.12 2.64
CA GLN A 27 -1.87 -8.76 2.31
C GLN A 27 -1.08 -7.74 3.14
N MET A 28 -0.81 -6.57 2.55
CA MET A 28 -0.29 -5.41 3.28
C MET A 28 -1.26 -5.00 4.39
N GLY A 29 -0.72 -4.61 5.54
CA GLY A 29 -1.46 -4.37 6.78
C GLY A 29 -1.88 -5.64 7.54
N GLY A 30 -1.89 -6.80 6.87
CA GLY A 30 -2.26 -8.09 7.44
C GLY A 30 -1.16 -8.74 8.28
N THR A 31 -1.56 -9.60 9.23
CA THR A 31 -0.60 -10.43 9.97
C THR A 31 -0.49 -11.81 9.34
N THR A 32 0.73 -12.25 9.04
CA THR A 32 1.01 -13.52 8.38
C THR A 32 2.12 -14.28 9.09
N ARG A 33 2.37 -15.52 8.63
CA ARG A 33 3.54 -16.30 9.03
C ARG A 33 4.69 -16.00 8.08
N VAL A 34 5.84 -15.70 8.67
CA VAL A 34 7.09 -15.39 7.96
C VAL A 34 8.21 -16.26 8.50
N ARG A 35 9.06 -16.74 7.59
CA ARG A 35 10.30 -17.44 7.95
C ARG A 35 11.39 -16.42 8.21
N TRP A 36 11.74 -16.23 9.48
CA TRP A 36 12.75 -15.28 9.93
C TRP A 36 13.78 -16.00 10.80
N GLN A 37 15.08 -15.78 10.52
CA GLN A 37 16.19 -16.50 11.14
C GLN A 37 16.01 -18.04 11.19
N GLY A 38 15.46 -18.61 10.11
CA GLY A 38 15.23 -20.04 9.99
C GLY A 38 14.00 -20.59 10.74
N ARG A 39 13.30 -19.77 11.52
CA ARG A 39 12.09 -20.14 12.28
C ARG A 39 10.85 -19.44 11.72
N ASN A 40 9.67 -19.99 11.99
CA ASN A 40 8.41 -19.35 11.61
C ASN A 40 7.93 -18.42 12.72
N HIS A 41 7.78 -17.16 12.38
CA HIS A 41 7.30 -16.10 13.27
C HIS A 41 5.99 -15.52 12.74
N LYS A 42 5.19 -14.94 13.63
CA LYS A 42 4.01 -14.15 13.26
C LYS A 42 4.44 -12.70 13.11
N GLY A 43 4.20 -12.10 11.95
CA GLY A 43 4.59 -10.73 11.65
C GLY A 43 3.55 -10.00 10.81
N LYS A 44 3.46 -8.69 10.96
CA LYS A 44 2.58 -7.81 10.19
C LYS A 44 3.32 -7.33 8.95
N VAL A 45 2.73 -7.51 7.78
CA VAL A 45 3.28 -7.00 6.52
C VAL A 45 3.00 -5.51 6.47
N LEU A 46 4.05 -4.69 6.50
CA LEU A 46 3.90 -3.24 6.40
C LEU A 46 4.00 -2.78 4.95
N PHE A 47 4.93 -3.34 4.20
CA PHE A 47 5.19 -2.97 2.82
C PHE A 47 5.78 -4.13 2.04
N THR A 48 5.53 -4.18 0.73
CA THR A 48 6.16 -5.14 -0.18
C THR A 48 6.67 -4.41 -1.40
N GLY A 49 7.95 -4.60 -1.75
CA GLY A 49 8.57 -3.88 -2.86
C GLY A 49 10.06 -4.16 -3.04
N PRO A 50 10.81 -3.25 -3.67
CA PRO A 50 12.27 -3.33 -3.75
C PRO A 50 12.89 -3.24 -2.36
N ARG A 51 14.05 -3.88 -2.19
CA ARG A 51 14.78 -3.90 -0.91
C ARG A 51 15.07 -2.50 -0.37
N GLU A 52 15.54 -1.62 -1.23
CA GLU A 52 15.91 -0.23 -0.88
C GLU A 52 14.73 0.53 -0.27
N ILE A 53 13.55 0.39 -0.86
CA ILE A 53 12.31 1.01 -0.35
C ILE A 53 11.91 0.38 0.99
N CYS A 54 12.05 -0.94 1.14
CA CYS A 54 11.76 -1.62 2.40
C CYS A 54 12.71 -1.19 3.53
N GLU A 55 14.00 -1.01 3.24
CA GLU A 55 15.01 -0.57 4.22
C GLU A 55 14.79 0.89 4.65
N MET A 56 14.41 1.76 3.71
CA MET A 56 14.04 3.14 4.01
C MET A 56 12.79 3.18 4.92
N ASN A 57 11.76 2.40 4.59
CA ASN A 57 10.52 2.31 5.36
C ASN A 57 10.71 1.65 6.74
N ALA A 58 11.74 0.80 6.92
CA ALA A 58 12.01 0.15 8.20
C ALA A 58 12.33 1.16 9.32
N GLN A 59 12.87 2.32 8.97
CA GLN A 59 13.20 3.41 9.90
C GLN A 59 11.97 4.23 10.33
N CYS A 60 10.88 4.16 9.57
CA CYS A 60 9.63 4.90 9.79
C CYS A 60 8.53 4.02 10.43
N VAL A 61 8.91 2.86 10.98
CA VAL A 61 7.99 1.98 11.68
C VAL A 61 7.82 2.45 13.12
N SER A 62 6.58 2.80 13.50
CA SER A 62 6.24 3.15 14.87
C SER A 62 6.41 1.95 15.82
N ALA A 63 6.55 2.22 17.12
CA ALA A 63 6.69 1.20 18.17
C ALA A 63 5.52 0.20 18.21
N ASP A 64 4.36 0.60 17.68
CA ASP A 64 3.14 -0.21 17.60
C ASP A 64 3.02 -1.04 16.31
N GLY A 65 3.98 -0.93 15.38
CA GLY A 65 3.91 -1.66 14.11
C GLY A 65 2.97 -1.02 13.09
N GLU A 66 2.98 0.30 13.06
CA GLU A 66 2.32 1.10 12.04
C GLU A 66 3.40 1.80 11.22
N LEU A 67 3.26 1.73 9.90
CA LEU A 67 4.09 2.53 9.02
C LEU A 67 3.51 3.93 9.03
N ILE A 68 4.31 4.93 9.38
CA ILE A 68 3.86 6.32 9.36
C ILE A 68 3.77 6.73 7.89
N GLU A 69 2.57 6.63 7.30
CA GLU A 69 2.29 6.84 5.86
C GLU A 69 2.49 8.29 5.38
N ASP A 70 2.69 9.25 6.30
CA ASP A 70 2.70 10.69 6.00
C ASP A 70 3.89 11.15 5.13
N VAL A 71 4.88 10.30 4.84
CA VAL A 71 6.13 10.71 4.16
C VAL A 71 6.26 10.16 2.72
N PHE A 72 5.51 9.13 2.31
CA PHE A 72 5.80 8.46 1.03
C PHE A 72 4.54 8.02 0.26
N ASP A 73 3.68 8.98 -0.07
CA ASP A 73 2.86 8.85 -1.28
C ASP A 73 3.79 8.89 -2.51
N VAL A 74 4.34 7.72 -2.88
CA VAL A 74 4.99 7.49 -4.18
C VAL A 74 3.99 6.79 -5.09
N SER A 75 2.82 7.38 -5.21
CA SER A 75 1.94 7.26 -6.37
C SER A 75 2.14 8.57 -7.14
N SER A 76 2.58 8.69 -8.39
CA SER A 76 2.62 7.78 -9.52
C SER A 76 3.54 8.44 -10.55
N VAL A 77 4.61 7.77 -11.00
CA VAL A 77 5.30 8.18 -12.25
C VAL A 77 4.61 7.51 -13.44
N ALA A 78 3.42 8.01 -13.76
CA ALA A 78 2.67 7.92 -15.01
C ALA A 78 1.39 8.73 -14.75
N ASP A 79 1.01 9.81 -15.42
CA ASP A 79 1.32 10.32 -16.76
C ASP A 79 1.01 11.83 -16.74
N ASP A 80 1.82 12.57 -17.49
CA ASP A 80 1.62 13.85 -18.17
C ASP A 80 0.35 14.73 -17.96
N GLN A 81 0.57 16.05 -17.97
CA GLN A 81 -0.31 17.15 -18.43
C GLN A 81 -1.79 16.84 -18.80
N ALA A 82 -2.83 17.61 -18.51
CA ALA A 82 -3.00 18.99 -18.03
C ALA A 82 -4.54 19.24 -17.93
N PRO A 83 -5.01 20.49 -18.13
CA PRO A 83 -5.89 21.22 -17.23
C PRO A 83 -7.36 20.80 -17.29
N ARG A 84 -8.08 21.10 -16.20
CA ARG A 84 -9.55 21.08 -16.17
C ARG A 84 -10.09 22.14 -17.15
N SER A 85 -10.38 21.71 -18.37
CA SER A 85 -11.22 22.46 -19.29
C SER A 85 -12.66 21.97 -19.16
N ASP A 86 -13.49 22.90 -18.68
CA ASP A 86 -14.92 23.10 -18.90
C ASP A 86 -15.73 21.95 -19.53
N THR A 87 -16.76 21.48 -18.82
CA THR A 87 -17.94 20.92 -19.47
C THR A 87 -19.18 21.37 -18.72
N GLN A 88 -19.66 22.55 -19.13
CA GLN A 88 -21.08 22.89 -19.33
C GLN A 88 -22.11 21.91 -18.75
N VAL A 89 -22.85 22.37 -17.74
CA VAL A 89 -24.15 21.83 -17.38
C VAL A 89 -25.12 22.11 -18.54
N SER A 90 -25.37 21.10 -19.37
CA SER A 90 -26.50 21.08 -20.31
C SER A 90 -27.45 19.97 -19.88
N ARG A 91 -28.50 20.35 -19.14
CA ARG A 91 -29.65 19.50 -18.80
C ARG A 91 -30.60 19.34 -20.02
N PRO A 92 -31.41 18.26 -20.06
CA PRO A 92 -31.95 17.63 -21.28
C PRO A 92 -33.21 18.31 -21.86
N PRO A 93 -33.64 17.94 -23.09
CA PRO A 93 -34.81 18.52 -23.75
C PRO A 93 -36.14 18.07 -23.11
N LEU A 94 -37.12 18.98 -23.05
CA LEU A 94 -38.49 18.70 -22.65
C LEU A 94 -39.26 17.96 -23.76
N PRO A 95 -40.11 16.97 -23.43
CA PRO A 95 -40.95 16.29 -24.42
C PRO A 95 -42.17 17.13 -24.82
N LEU A 96 -42.49 17.12 -26.11
CA LEU A 96 -43.73 17.66 -26.69
C LEU A 96 -44.88 16.63 -26.60
N ARG A 97 -46.04 17.02 -26.04
CA ARG A 97 -47.45 16.73 -26.46
C ARG A 97 -48.42 16.48 -25.30
N GLY A 98 -49.62 17.06 -25.43
CA GLY A 98 -50.87 16.68 -24.74
C GLY A 98 -51.73 17.93 -24.43
N SER A 99 -52.61 18.38 -25.33
CA SER A 99 -54.03 18.00 -25.46
C SER A 99 -54.93 18.59 -24.37
N LEU A 100 -55.61 19.71 -24.69
CA LEU A 100 -57.06 19.95 -24.53
C LEU A 100 -57.44 21.27 -25.20
#